data_AF-A0A452TY49-F1
#
_entry.id   AF-A0A452TY49-F1
#
_cell.length_a   1.000
_cell.length_b   1.000
_cell.length_c   1.000
_cell.angle_alpha   90.00
_cell.angle_beta   90.00
_cell.angle_gamma   90.00
#
_symmetry.space_group_name_H-M   'P 1'
#
loop_
_entity.id
_entity.type
_entity.pdbx_description
1 polymer ?
#
loop_
_entity_poly.entity_id
_entity_poly.type
_entity_poly.pdbx_seq_one_letter_code
_entity_poly.pdbx_strand_id
1 'polypeptide(L)'
;MISRNHCVLKQNVEGQWTIMDNKSLNGVWLNRERLEPLKVYSIHKGDHIQLGVPLENKENAEYEYEVAEEDRERMYPCLAPKNDQMTGKSRGLRTKRKFSLDELEGPGAEGPSNLKSKISKVSCEPGQPVKSHWKGEVASQPSEYLDPKLTSLEPKEKATEARVHPGSAKVIELHHKKQKASNPSASQSSLELFKVTMSRILKLKTQMQEKQVAVLKVKKQTQKGNSKKIVKMEQELQDLQSQLCAEQAQQQARVEQLEKTFQEEEQHLQGLEKEQGEEDLKQQLAQALQEHRALMEELNRSKKDFEAIIQAKNKELEQTKAVTLNCAHSFCSYCINEWMKRKVECPICRKDIKSKTHSLVLDNCINKMVDNLSSEVKERRIVLTRERKAKRLS
;
A
#
# COMPACT_ATOMS: atom_id res chain seq x y z
N MET A 1 -7.84 23.34 -10.60
CA MET A 1 -8.82 22.32 -10.09
C MET A 1 -8.41 20.95 -10.61
N ILE A 2 -8.47 19.89 -9.80
CA ILE A 2 -7.95 18.55 -10.14
C ILE A 2 -9.10 17.51 -10.19
N SER A 3 -9.20 16.77 -11.31
CA SER A 3 -10.09 15.60 -11.43
C SER A 3 -9.82 14.51 -10.38
N ARG A 4 -10.88 13.83 -9.91
CA ARG A 4 -10.81 12.75 -8.90
C ARG A 4 -9.77 11.67 -9.22
N ASN A 5 -9.79 11.18 -10.45
CA ASN A 5 -8.75 10.32 -11.01
C ASN A 5 -8.13 11.14 -12.15
N HIS A 6 -6.94 11.68 -11.94
CA HIS A 6 -6.36 12.67 -12.85
C HIS A 6 -5.47 12.01 -13.91
N CYS A 7 -4.45 11.30 -13.46
CA CYS A 7 -3.53 10.50 -14.27
C CYS A 7 -3.36 9.11 -13.64
N VAL A 8 -2.79 8.18 -14.39
CA VAL A 8 -2.36 6.87 -13.91
C VAL A 8 -0.90 6.68 -14.28
N LEU A 9 -0.08 6.28 -13.31
CA LEU A 9 1.29 5.83 -13.54
C LEU A 9 1.36 4.31 -13.36
N LYS A 10 2.03 3.61 -14.28
CA LYS A 10 2.23 2.15 -14.24
C LYS A 10 3.48 1.76 -15.00
N GLN A 11 4.08 0.61 -14.67
CA GLN A 11 5.08 0.00 -15.55
C GLN A 11 4.40 -0.72 -16.73
N ASN A 12 5.04 -0.71 -17.90
CA ASN A 12 4.66 -1.51 -19.05
C ASN A 12 5.16 -2.97 -18.90
N VAL A 13 4.91 -3.83 -19.90
CA VAL A 13 5.36 -5.24 -19.87
C VAL A 13 6.88 -5.42 -19.99
N GLU A 14 7.61 -4.34 -20.31
CA GLU A 14 9.07 -4.29 -20.43
C GLU A 14 9.73 -3.67 -19.16
N GLY A 15 8.93 -3.31 -18.15
CA GLY A 15 9.39 -2.71 -16.89
C GLY A 15 9.58 -1.18 -16.92
N GLN A 16 9.38 -0.52 -18.07
CA GLN A 16 9.49 0.93 -18.21
C GLN A 16 8.29 1.64 -17.55
N TRP A 17 8.56 2.71 -16.80
CA TRP A 17 7.50 3.55 -16.23
C TRP A 17 6.76 4.35 -17.31
N THR A 18 5.44 4.43 -17.18
CA THR A 18 4.56 5.15 -18.10
C THR A 18 3.53 5.99 -17.34
N ILE A 19 3.11 7.10 -17.94
CA ILE A 19 2.01 7.96 -17.50
C ILE A 19 0.90 7.97 -18.57
N MET A 20 -0.35 8.14 -18.11
CA MET A 20 -1.53 8.28 -18.95
C MET A 20 -2.52 9.27 -18.32
N ASP A 21 -3.02 10.22 -19.10
CA ASP A 21 -4.14 11.09 -18.70
C ASP A 21 -5.44 10.28 -18.64
N ASN A 22 -6.16 10.36 -17.52
CA ASN A 22 -7.42 9.64 -17.31
C ASN A 22 -8.64 10.52 -17.63
N LYS A 23 -8.61 11.20 -18.79
CA LYS A 23 -9.61 12.19 -19.22
C LYS A 23 -9.78 13.30 -18.18
N SER A 24 -8.68 13.85 -17.68
CA SER A 24 -8.71 14.94 -16.71
C SER A 24 -9.37 16.19 -17.34
N LEU A 25 -10.18 16.91 -16.55
CA LEU A 25 -10.89 18.10 -17.01
C LEU A 25 -9.91 19.20 -17.44
N ASN A 26 -8.84 19.34 -16.66
CA ASN A 26 -7.82 20.36 -16.83
C ASN A 26 -6.48 19.78 -17.31
N GLY A 27 -6.45 18.61 -17.97
CA GLY A 27 -5.25 18.06 -18.62
C GLY A 27 -4.11 17.58 -17.71
N VAL A 28 -3.15 16.89 -18.34
CA VAL A 28 -1.84 16.51 -17.81
C VAL A 28 -0.78 16.98 -18.80
N TRP A 29 0.36 17.46 -18.32
CA TRP A 29 1.51 17.79 -19.17
C TRP A 29 2.75 17.01 -18.74
N LEU A 30 3.57 16.67 -19.73
CA LEU A 30 4.88 16.07 -19.58
C LEU A 30 5.87 16.98 -20.33
N ASN A 31 6.91 17.47 -19.67
CA ASN A 31 7.92 18.38 -20.26
C ASN A 31 7.30 19.59 -21.01
N ARG A 32 6.23 20.17 -20.44
CA ARG A 32 5.39 21.26 -21.01
C ARG A 32 4.52 20.87 -22.22
N GLU A 33 4.59 19.64 -22.72
CA GLU A 33 3.67 19.13 -23.74
C GLU A 33 2.41 18.53 -23.11
N ARG A 34 1.23 18.88 -23.65
CA ARG A 34 -0.06 18.38 -23.13
C ARG A 34 -0.34 16.97 -23.64
N LEU A 35 -0.56 16.03 -22.73
CA LEU A 35 -0.84 14.64 -23.08
C LEU A 35 -2.24 14.46 -23.69
N GLU A 36 -2.35 13.55 -24.65
CA GLU A 36 -3.64 13.11 -25.19
C GLU A 36 -4.35 12.16 -24.19
N PRO A 37 -5.67 12.33 -23.95
CA PRO A 37 -6.41 11.48 -23.04
C PRO A 37 -6.37 9.99 -23.42
N LEU A 38 -6.16 9.12 -22.44
CA LEU A 38 -6.01 7.65 -22.57
C LEU A 38 -4.81 7.15 -23.40
N LYS A 39 -3.92 8.03 -23.88
CA LYS A 39 -2.67 7.63 -24.54
C LYS A 39 -1.57 7.44 -23.50
N VAL A 40 -0.73 6.43 -23.72
CA VAL A 40 0.35 6.02 -22.81
C VAL A 40 1.66 6.65 -23.28
N TYR A 41 2.37 7.28 -22.35
CA TYR A 41 3.66 7.93 -22.60
C TYR A 41 4.70 7.36 -21.64
N SER A 42 5.87 6.98 -22.15
CA SER A 42 6.99 6.55 -21.30
C SER A 42 7.65 7.74 -20.61
N ILE A 43 8.04 7.56 -19.35
CA ILE A 43 8.70 8.59 -18.53
C ILE A 43 10.08 8.15 -18.06
N HIS A 44 10.99 9.10 -17.94
CA HIS A 44 12.40 8.91 -17.65
C HIS A 44 12.87 9.88 -16.55
N LYS A 45 14.04 9.60 -15.97
CA LYS A 45 14.62 10.45 -14.93
C LYS A 45 14.89 11.88 -15.45
N GLY A 46 14.39 12.88 -14.74
CA GLY A 46 14.43 14.31 -15.11
C GLY A 46 13.16 14.82 -15.82
N ASP A 47 12.20 13.96 -16.15
CA ASP A 47 10.94 14.40 -16.77
C ASP A 47 10.08 15.21 -15.79
N HIS A 48 9.45 16.27 -16.28
CA HIS A 48 8.61 17.17 -15.49
C HIS A 48 7.12 16.91 -15.77
N ILE A 49 6.35 16.56 -14.73
CA ILE A 49 4.91 16.26 -14.81
C ILE A 49 4.12 17.40 -14.14
N GLN A 50 3.18 17.99 -14.88
CA GLN A 50 2.27 19.02 -14.38
C GLN A 50 0.83 18.50 -14.40
N LEU A 51 0.10 18.66 -13.30
CA LEU A 51 -1.31 18.27 -13.17
C LEU A 51 -2.19 19.52 -13.09
N GLY A 52 -3.10 19.69 -14.05
CA GLY A 52 -3.87 20.93 -14.19
C GLY A 52 -3.06 22.11 -14.76
N VAL A 53 -3.72 23.27 -14.83
CA VAL A 53 -3.14 24.54 -15.32
C VAL A 53 -2.79 25.50 -14.16
N PRO A 54 -1.87 26.46 -14.38
CA PRO A 54 -1.67 27.59 -13.47
C PRO A 54 -2.97 28.36 -13.20
N LEU A 55 -3.03 29.02 -12.04
CA LEU A 55 -4.11 29.94 -11.69
C LEU A 55 -3.77 31.34 -12.22
N GLU A 56 -4.77 32.19 -12.43
CA GLU A 56 -4.64 33.54 -13.05
C GLU A 56 -3.62 34.48 -12.39
N ASN A 57 -3.14 34.17 -11.17
CA ASN A 57 -2.13 34.93 -10.43
C ASN A 57 -0.89 34.07 -10.07
N LYS A 58 -0.55 33.04 -10.86
CA LYS A 58 0.62 32.18 -10.66
C LYS A 58 1.24 31.78 -12.01
N GLU A 59 2.57 31.77 -12.06
CA GLU A 59 3.34 31.31 -13.22
C GLU A 59 3.29 29.79 -13.40
N ASN A 60 3.35 29.06 -12.28
CA ASN A 60 3.38 27.60 -12.22
C ASN A 60 2.03 27.01 -11.75
N ALA A 61 1.80 25.74 -12.07
CA ALA A 61 0.65 24.99 -11.58
C ALA A 61 0.75 24.70 -10.07
N GLU A 62 -0.37 24.34 -9.45
CA GLU A 62 -0.37 23.96 -8.02
C GLU A 62 0.30 22.59 -7.77
N TYR A 63 0.42 21.76 -8.80
CA TYR A 63 0.92 20.38 -8.72
C TYR A 63 1.92 20.12 -9.86
N GLU A 64 3.20 20.26 -9.54
CA GLU A 64 4.34 19.98 -10.41
C GLU A 64 5.25 18.95 -9.72
N TYR A 65 5.81 18.03 -10.51
CA TYR A 65 6.63 16.92 -10.05
C TYR A 65 7.79 16.68 -11.03
N GLU A 66 8.94 16.27 -10.50
CA GLU A 66 10.05 15.74 -11.29
C GLU A 66 10.11 14.22 -11.11
N VAL A 67 10.36 13.49 -12.21
CA VAL A 67 10.59 12.05 -12.18
C VAL A 67 12.03 11.80 -11.73
N ALA A 68 12.20 11.47 -10.45
CA ALA A 68 13.50 11.13 -9.88
C ALA A 68 13.60 9.64 -9.54
N GLU A 69 14.83 9.11 -9.59
CA GLU A 69 15.18 7.80 -9.06
C GLU A 69 16.15 8.01 -7.89
N GLU A 70 15.70 7.67 -6.68
CA GLU A 70 16.36 7.94 -5.41
C GLU A 70 16.18 6.79 -4.41
N ASP A 71 17.11 6.69 -3.46
CA ASP A 71 17.05 5.71 -2.37
C ASP A 71 15.79 5.89 -1.53
N ARG A 72 15.09 4.77 -1.27
CA ARG A 72 13.85 4.74 -0.48
C ARG A 72 14.01 5.37 0.92
N GLU A 73 15.18 5.28 1.53
CA GLU A 73 15.48 5.87 2.84
C GLU A 73 15.51 7.40 2.81
N ARG A 74 16.01 7.98 1.70
CA ARG A 74 16.02 9.45 1.50
C ARG A 74 14.64 10.00 1.21
N MET A 75 13.82 9.24 0.47
CA MET A 75 12.45 9.64 0.12
C MET A 75 11.44 9.45 1.25
N TYR A 76 11.67 8.54 2.20
CA TYR A 76 10.71 8.20 3.25
C TYR A 76 10.09 9.41 4.01
N PRO A 77 10.86 10.45 4.40
CA PRO A 77 10.31 11.60 5.14
C PRO A 77 9.36 12.49 4.34
N CYS A 78 9.42 12.47 3.00
CA CYS A 78 8.63 13.33 2.11
C CYS A 78 7.60 12.59 1.27
N LEU A 79 7.39 11.28 1.49
CA LEU A 79 6.35 10.51 0.82
C LEU A 79 4.94 11.07 1.12
N ALA A 80 4.17 11.29 0.06
CA ALA A 80 2.76 11.64 0.20
C ALA A 80 1.98 10.51 0.90
N PRO A 81 1.05 10.82 1.83
CA PRO A 81 0.23 9.80 2.49
C PRO A 81 -0.56 8.96 1.48
N LYS A 82 -0.42 7.63 1.55
CA LYS A 82 -1.18 6.71 0.69
C LYS A 82 -2.67 6.79 1.02
N ASN A 83 -3.49 6.85 -0.02
CA ASN A 83 -4.94 7.01 0.10
C ASN A 83 -5.65 5.77 0.67
N ASP A 84 -4.95 4.63 0.76
CA ASP A 84 -5.44 3.36 1.30
C ASP A 84 -5.82 3.40 2.79
N GLN A 85 -5.44 4.47 3.51
CA GLN A 85 -5.86 4.73 4.90
C GLN A 85 -6.96 5.81 5.01
N MET A 86 -7.53 6.28 3.89
CA MET A 86 -8.52 7.38 3.86
C MET A 86 -9.99 6.92 3.81
N THR A 87 -10.31 5.79 4.44
CA THR A 87 -11.67 5.44 4.86
C THR A 87 -11.91 5.68 6.36
N GLY A 88 -11.22 6.67 6.95
CA GLY A 88 -11.30 6.89 8.39
C GLY A 88 -10.51 8.06 8.97
N LYS A 89 -10.58 9.27 8.39
CA LYS A 89 -10.27 10.50 9.15
C LYS A 89 -10.99 11.74 8.61
N SER A 90 -11.50 12.54 9.53
CA SER A 90 -12.32 13.72 9.30
C SER A 90 -11.53 14.89 8.73
N ARG A 91 -12.09 15.58 7.72
CA ARG A 91 -11.56 16.87 7.26
C ARG A 91 -11.92 17.97 8.26
N GLY A 92 -11.07 18.17 9.25
CA GLY A 92 -11.11 19.32 10.15
C GLY A 92 -10.43 20.55 9.54
N LEU A 93 -11.21 21.63 9.38
CA LEU A 93 -10.82 23.05 9.49
C LEU A 93 -9.44 23.48 8.94
N ARG A 94 -9.44 24.10 7.74
CA ARG A 94 -8.42 25.13 7.40
C ARG A 94 -8.94 26.51 7.82
N THR A 95 -8.10 27.28 8.51
CA THR A 95 -8.46 28.57 9.11
C THR A 95 -8.00 29.75 8.24
N LYS A 96 -8.93 30.67 7.95
CA LYS A 96 -8.80 32.08 7.54
C LYS A 96 -7.74 32.49 6.50
N ARG A 97 -8.20 33.28 5.51
CA ARG A 97 -7.66 34.63 5.28
C ARG A 97 -8.79 35.66 5.34
N LYS A 98 -8.48 36.85 5.85
CA LYS A 98 -9.32 38.04 5.67
C LYS A 98 -9.19 38.49 4.20
N PHE A 99 -10.23 39.09 3.65
CA PHE A 99 -10.09 40.09 2.59
C PHE A 99 -10.62 41.42 3.14
N SER A 100 -9.96 42.51 2.78
CA SER A 100 -10.32 43.87 3.19
C SER A 100 -11.30 44.51 2.21
N LEU A 101 -11.96 45.53 2.74
CA LEU A 101 -12.87 46.49 2.10
C LEU A 101 -12.27 47.14 0.84
N ASP A 102 -13.10 47.37 -0.19
CA ASP A 102 -13.35 48.72 -0.74
C ASP A 102 -14.67 48.79 -1.52
N GLU A 103 -15.20 50.00 -1.64
CA GLU A 103 -16.57 50.34 -2.06
C GLU A 103 -16.72 50.55 -3.57
N LEU A 104 -17.91 50.25 -4.12
CA LEU A 104 -18.57 51.17 -5.07
C LEU A 104 -20.09 50.93 -5.12
N GLU A 105 -20.87 52.01 -5.29
CA GLU A 105 -22.33 52.03 -5.21
C GLU A 105 -23.06 51.74 -6.54
N GLY A 106 -24.34 51.35 -6.44
CA GLY A 106 -25.37 51.85 -7.36
C GLY A 106 -25.97 50.88 -8.40
N PRO A 107 -27.21 51.15 -8.88
CA PRO A 107 -28.31 50.21 -8.58
C PRO A 107 -29.27 49.84 -9.73
N GLY A 108 -30.11 48.83 -9.48
CA GLY A 108 -31.30 48.44 -10.28
C GLY A 108 -31.07 47.27 -11.25
N ALA A 109 -32.07 46.48 -11.65
CA ALA A 109 -33.45 46.32 -11.17
C ALA A 109 -34.00 44.94 -11.61
N GLU A 110 -35.15 44.52 -11.07
CA GLU A 110 -36.09 43.50 -11.62
C GLU A 110 -35.62 42.05 -11.89
N GLY A 111 -36.33 41.09 -11.29
CA GLY A 111 -36.44 39.70 -11.80
C GLY A 111 -37.78 39.53 -12.54
N PRO A 112 -38.39 38.33 -12.63
CA PRO A 112 -37.90 36.98 -12.30
C PRO A 112 -38.06 36.00 -13.50
N SER A 113 -37.60 34.74 -13.41
CA SER A 113 -38.33 33.58 -13.99
C SER A 113 -37.75 32.20 -13.62
N ASN A 114 -38.61 31.37 -13.06
CA ASN A 114 -38.59 29.91 -12.95
C ASN A 114 -37.95 29.07 -14.09
N LEU A 115 -37.31 27.93 -13.75
CA LEU A 115 -37.90 26.58 -13.93
C LEU A 115 -37.03 25.42 -13.40
N LYS A 116 -37.64 24.23 -13.34
CA LYS A 116 -37.10 23.01 -12.71
C LYS A 116 -36.31 22.13 -13.70
N SER A 117 -35.36 21.39 -13.13
CA SER A 117 -34.73 20.15 -13.62
C SER A 117 -35.54 19.28 -14.61
N LYS A 118 -34.86 18.74 -15.63
CA LYS A 118 -34.68 17.27 -15.76
C LYS A 118 -33.61 16.82 -16.76
N ILE A 119 -33.00 15.70 -16.41
CA ILE A 119 -32.03 14.85 -17.12
C ILE A 119 -32.62 14.29 -18.43
N SER A 120 -31.84 14.23 -19.52
CA SER A 120 -31.81 13.06 -20.45
C SER A 120 -30.72 13.13 -21.56
N LYS A 121 -29.83 12.12 -21.57
CA LYS A 121 -29.39 11.33 -22.75
C LYS A 121 -28.54 11.95 -23.90
N VAL A 122 -27.21 11.69 -23.81
CA VAL A 122 -26.33 10.95 -24.77
C VAL A 122 -26.10 11.44 -26.23
N SER A 123 -24.85 11.21 -26.67
CA SER A 123 -24.26 11.12 -28.04
C SER A 123 -23.94 12.39 -28.85
N CYS A 124 -22.66 12.82 -28.70
CA CYS A 124 -21.63 13.01 -29.74
C CYS A 124 -21.93 13.66 -31.10
N GLU A 125 -21.21 14.77 -31.36
CA GLU A 125 -20.39 15.08 -32.57
C GLU A 125 -21.08 15.19 -33.97
N PRO A 126 -20.44 15.81 -34.99
CA PRO A 126 -19.30 16.75 -34.99
C PRO A 126 -19.57 18.06 -35.78
N GLY A 127 -18.59 18.95 -35.83
CA GLY A 127 -18.24 19.62 -37.10
C GLY A 127 -18.65 21.08 -37.32
N GLN A 128 -17.85 22.00 -36.80
CA GLN A 128 -17.53 23.25 -37.52
C GLN A 128 -16.62 22.92 -38.73
N PRO A 129 -16.71 23.68 -39.84
CA PRO A 129 -15.59 23.74 -40.78
C PRO A 129 -15.09 25.17 -41.12
N VAL A 130 -13.89 25.45 -40.60
CA VAL A 130 -12.72 26.06 -41.28
C VAL A 130 -12.79 27.53 -41.78
N LYS A 131 -11.64 28.21 -41.55
CA LYS A 131 -10.95 29.28 -42.34
C LYS A 131 -10.82 30.62 -41.60
N SER A 132 -9.71 31.37 -41.69
CA SER A 132 -8.30 31.12 -42.08
C SER A 132 -7.49 32.42 -41.88
N HIS A 133 -6.20 32.44 -42.25
CA HIS A 133 -5.42 33.65 -42.64
C HIS A 133 -4.77 34.47 -41.47
N TRP A 134 -3.53 35.00 -41.51
CA TRP A 134 -2.25 34.69 -42.21
C TRP A 134 -1.20 35.82 -41.92
N LYS A 135 0.11 35.49 -42.03
CA LYS A 135 1.31 36.35 -41.85
C LYS A 135 1.55 36.98 -40.46
N GLY A 136 2.80 37.14 -40.00
CA GLY A 136 4.09 36.61 -40.50
C GLY A 136 5.31 37.49 -40.15
N GLU A 137 6.44 36.85 -39.82
CA GLU A 137 7.84 37.35 -39.93
C GLU A 137 8.26 38.54 -38.99
N VAL A 138 9.51 38.71 -38.50
CA VAL A 138 10.76 37.94 -38.64
C VAL A 138 11.72 38.14 -37.43
N ALA A 139 12.69 37.23 -37.29
CA ALA A 139 13.87 37.14 -36.41
C ALA A 139 14.38 38.35 -35.58
N SER A 140 14.96 38.06 -34.39
CA SER A 140 16.44 37.98 -34.20
C SER A 140 16.85 37.72 -32.73
N GLN A 141 17.76 36.77 -32.51
CA GLN A 141 18.67 36.67 -31.34
C GLN A 141 20.07 37.24 -31.75
N PRO A 142 21.17 37.22 -30.95
CA PRO A 142 21.39 36.74 -29.56
C PRO A 142 22.24 37.70 -28.65
N SER A 143 22.55 37.24 -27.44
CA SER A 143 23.95 37.06 -26.95
C SER A 143 24.43 37.84 -25.70
N GLU A 144 25.45 37.23 -25.09
CA GLU A 144 26.43 37.71 -24.08
C GLU A 144 25.91 37.87 -22.61
N TYR A 145 26.16 36.95 -21.67
CA TYR A 145 27.39 36.29 -21.15
C TYR A 145 28.13 37.16 -20.11
N LEU A 146 28.20 36.67 -18.85
CA LEU A 146 29.38 36.66 -17.96
C LEU A 146 28.99 36.31 -16.50
N ASP A 147 29.35 35.09 -16.08
CA ASP A 147 29.81 34.76 -14.71
C ASP A 147 31.36 35.05 -14.67
N PRO A 148 32.18 34.78 -13.62
CA PRO A 148 31.89 34.26 -12.28
C PRO A 148 32.64 35.00 -11.12
N LYS A 149 32.35 34.60 -9.86
CA LYS A 149 33.41 34.38 -8.85
C LYS A 149 32.96 33.58 -7.62
N LEU A 150 33.86 32.70 -7.17
CA LEU A 150 33.62 31.64 -6.20
C LEU A 150 34.81 31.58 -5.22
N THR A 151 34.59 31.80 -3.92
CA THR A 151 35.47 31.43 -2.78
C THR A 151 34.77 31.75 -1.44
N SER A 152 35.12 31.22 -0.26
CA SER A 152 35.50 29.87 0.21
C SER A 152 35.96 29.99 1.69
N LEU A 153 35.44 29.17 2.63
CA LEU A 153 36.03 28.80 3.95
C LEU A 153 36.32 29.95 4.99
N GLU A 154 36.24 29.81 6.31
CA GLU A 154 35.63 28.85 7.27
C GLU A 154 35.55 29.53 8.69
N PRO A 155 35.84 28.90 9.85
CA PRO A 155 34.93 28.28 10.82
C PRO A 155 34.79 29.00 12.19
N LYS A 156 33.91 28.52 13.10
CA LYS A 156 34.09 28.74 14.55
C LYS A 156 33.41 27.73 15.50
N GLU A 157 34.15 27.27 16.51
CA GLU A 157 33.68 26.51 17.70
C GLU A 157 33.33 27.47 18.87
N LYS A 158 32.88 27.08 20.09
CA LYS A 158 32.62 25.79 20.83
C LYS A 158 31.48 26.10 21.84
N ALA A 159 30.90 25.26 22.71
CA ALA A 159 31.12 23.90 23.27
C ALA A 159 29.72 23.24 23.48
N THR A 160 29.46 21.94 23.72
CA THR A 160 30.08 20.81 24.46
C THR A 160 29.70 20.68 25.95
N GLU A 161 28.61 19.94 26.23
CA GLU A 161 28.46 18.99 27.37
C GLU A 161 27.18 18.13 27.12
N ALA A 162 27.24 16.92 26.54
CA ALA A 162 27.69 15.62 27.08
C ALA A 162 26.67 14.90 28.00
N ARG A 163 26.08 13.80 27.51
CA ARG A 163 25.72 12.59 28.31
C ARG A 163 25.39 11.36 27.44
N VAL A 164 26.32 10.40 27.43
CA VAL A 164 26.15 8.93 27.46
C VAL A 164 25.23 8.26 26.41
N HIS A 165 25.85 7.59 25.43
CA HIS A 165 25.30 6.39 24.77
C HIS A 165 25.66 5.12 25.59
N PRO A 166 24.96 3.99 25.42
CA PRO A 166 25.36 3.03 24.37
C PRO A 166 24.17 2.31 23.68
N GLY A 167 24.43 1.66 22.54
CA GLY A 167 23.52 0.64 21.97
C GLY A 167 23.25 0.76 20.47
N SER A 168 24.21 0.39 19.64
CA SER A 168 24.01 0.25 18.19
C SER A 168 23.01 -0.87 17.87
N ALA A 169 21.87 -0.54 17.25
CA ALA A 169 21.02 -1.55 16.63
C ALA A 169 21.74 -2.11 15.39
N LYS A 170 22.31 -3.31 15.49
CA LYS A 170 22.87 -4.02 14.34
C LYS A 170 21.74 -4.33 13.35
N VAL A 171 21.86 -3.80 12.14
CA VAL A 171 21.21 -4.39 10.97
C VAL A 171 21.77 -5.80 10.84
N ILE A 172 20.95 -6.82 11.11
CA ILE A 172 21.29 -8.20 10.78
C ILE A 172 21.01 -8.35 9.28
N GLU A 173 22.04 -8.05 8.50
CA GLU A 173 22.10 -8.39 7.08
C GLU A 173 22.06 -9.92 6.97
N LEU A 174 20.86 -10.45 6.70
CA LEU A 174 20.62 -11.88 6.59
C LEU A 174 21.15 -12.35 5.23
N HIS A 175 22.47 -12.53 5.17
CA HIS A 175 23.14 -13.21 4.06
C HIS A 175 22.50 -14.59 3.88
N HIS A 176 21.60 -14.69 2.90
CA HIS A 176 21.14 -15.98 2.39
C HIS A 176 22.32 -16.70 1.75
N LYS A 177 23.04 -17.45 2.59
CA LYS A 177 24.05 -18.42 2.18
C LYS A 177 23.30 -19.50 1.41
N LYS A 178 23.16 -19.28 0.11
CA LYS A 178 22.51 -20.16 -0.86
C LYS A 178 23.21 -21.51 -0.79
N GLN A 179 22.68 -22.43 0.02
CA GLN A 179 23.25 -23.75 0.15
C GLN A 179 23.28 -24.39 -1.23
N LYS A 180 24.43 -24.99 -1.54
CA LYS A 180 24.77 -25.48 -2.87
C LYS A 180 23.89 -26.68 -3.16
N ALA A 181 22.80 -26.46 -3.89
CA ALA A 181 21.90 -27.54 -4.32
C ALA A 181 22.72 -28.67 -4.93
N SER A 182 22.52 -29.90 -4.43
CA SER A 182 23.21 -31.09 -4.90
C SER A 182 22.92 -31.27 -6.39
N ASN A 183 23.96 -31.19 -7.22
CA ASN A 183 23.82 -31.18 -8.67
C ASN A 183 23.13 -32.49 -9.15
N PRO A 184 21.94 -32.44 -9.80
CA PRO A 184 21.24 -33.64 -10.24
C PRO A 184 22.00 -34.43 -11.34
N SER A 185 23.05 -33.84 -11.94
CA SER A 185 23.94 -34.54 -12.87
C SER A 185 24.83 -35.60 -12.20
N ALA A 186 25.11 -35.49 -10.90
CA ALA A 186 25.97 -36.44 -10.19
C ALA A 186 25.24 -37.75 -9.85
N SER A 187 23.98 -37.67 -9.42
CA SER A 187 23.13 -38.83 -9.09
C SER A 187 22.71 -39.62 -10.33
N GLN A 188 22.55 -38.96 -11.48
CA GLN A 188 22.29 -39.63 -12.75
C GLN A 188 23.49 -40.48 -13.21
N SER A 189 24.71 -40.01 -12.96
CA SER A 189 25.95 -40.75 -13.28
C SER A 189 26.16 -41.98 -12.37
N SER A 190 25.88 -41.87 -11.07
CA SER A 190 26.04 -42.98 -10.12
C SER A 190 25.04 -44.11 -10.35
N LEU A 191 23.79 -43.80 -10.73
CA LEU A 191 22.77 -44.80 -11.06
C LEU A 191 23.14 -45.62 -12.32
N GLU A 192 23.69 -45.00 -13.36
CA GLU A 192 24.16 -45.73 -14.54
C GLU A 192 25.38 -46.61 -14.21
N LEU A 193 26.32 -46.12 -13.38
CA LEU A 193 27.44 -46.92 -12.89
C LEU A 193 26.96 -48.14 -12.07
N PHE A 194 25.90 -47.99 -11.26
CA PHE A 194 25.26 -49.09 -10.54
C PHE A 194 24.68 -50.13 -11.51
N LYS A 195 23.89 -49.70 -12.51
CA LYS A 195 23.30 -50.60 -13.53
C LYS A 195 24.37 -51.38 -14.30
N VAL A 196 25.45 -50.71 -14.71
CA VAL A 196 26.58 -51.34 -15.41
C VAL A 196 27.29 -52.36 -14.51
N THR A 197 27.52 -52.03 -13.23
CA THR A 197 28.17 -52.94 -12.28
C THR A 197 27.31 -54.18 -12.00
N MET A 198 26.01 -54.00 -11.75
CA MET A 198 25.07 -55.12 -11.56
C MET A 198 24.99 -56.02 -12.80
N SER A 199 24.99 -55.44 -14.00
CA SER A 199 25.02 -56.19 -15.27
C SER A 199 26.30 -57.02 -15.44
N ARG A 200 27.44 -56.55 -14.92
CA ARG A 200 28.71 -57.28 -14.94
C ARG A 200 28.73 -58.43 -13.94
N ILE A 201 28.26 -58.19 -12.70
CA ILE A 201 28.13 -59.22 -11.65
C ILE A 201 27.22 -60.36 -12.13
N LEU A 202 26.09 -60.05 -12.78
CA LEU A 202 25.19 -61.05 -13.35
C LEU A 202 25.90 -61.90 -14.42
N LYS A 203 26.63 -61.29 -15.36
CA LYS A 203 27.39 -62.00 -16.39
C LYS A 203 28.47 -62.92 -15.80
N LEU A 204 29.24 -62.44 -14.82
CA LEU A 204 30.25 -63.24 -14.12
C LEU A 204 29.61 -64.43 -13.38
N LYS A 205 28.46 -64.22 -12.73
CA LYS A 205 27.71 -65.30 -12.05
C LYS A 205 27.23 -66.38 -13.02
N THR A 206 26.74 -66.00 -14.21
CA THR A 206 26.37 -66.95 -15.27
C THR A 206 27.59 -67.72 -15.80
N GLN A 207 28.68 -67.02 -16.13
CA GLN A 207 29.92 -67.65 -16.61
C GLN A 207 30.52 -68.63 -15.59
N MET A 208 30.48 -68.29 -14.30
CA MET A 208 30.90 -69.18 -13.21
C MET A 208 30.04 -70.46 -13.18
N GLN A 209 28.71 -70.34 -13.27
CA GLN A 209 27.80 -71.50 -13.29
C GLN A 209 28.04 -72.40 -14.52
N GLU A 210 28.20 -71.81 -15.71
CA GLU A 210 28.50 -72.54 -16.95
C GLU A 210 29.83 -73.32 -16.85
N LYS A 211 30.89 -72.66 -16.39
CA LYS A 211 32.21 -73.27 -16.14
C LYS A 211 32.13 -74.38 -15.09
N GLN A 212 31.32 -74.21 -14.04
CA GLN A 212 31.15 -75.20 -12.96
C GLN A 212 30.48 -76.47 -13.48
N VAL A 213 29.43 -76.31 -14.30
CA VAL A 213 28.79 -77.42 -15.02
C VAL A 213 29.75 -78.08 -16.02
N ALA A 214 30.58 -77.30 -16.73
CA ALA A 214 31.58 -77.84 -17.66
C ALA A 214 32.65 -78.69 -16.95
N VAL A 215 33.19 -78.23 -15.82
CA VAL A 215 34.15 -79.00 -15.00
C VAL A 215 33.53 -80.30 -14.48
N LEU A 216 32.28 -80.25 -14.00
CA LEU A 216 31.55 -81.45 -13.56
C LEU A 216 31.32 -82.46 -14.70
N LYS A 217 31.02 -81.99 -15.92
CA LYS A 217 30.89 -82.86 -17.11
C LYS A 217 32.21 -83.53 -17.48
N VAL A 218 33.32 -82.77 -17.54
CA VAL A 218 34.66 -83.31 -17.86
C VAL A 218 35.13 -84.31 -16.79
N LYS A 219 34.93 -84.00 -15.50
CA LYS A 219 35.23 -84.94 -14.40
C LYS A 219 34.47 -86.27 -14.51
N LYS A 220 33.22 -86.26 -14.97
CA LYS A 220 32.43 -87.48 -15.20
C LYS A 220 32.89 -88.27 -16.44
N GLN A 221 33.38 -87.60 -17.48
CA GLN A 221 33.84 -88.25 -18.71
C GLN A 221 35.27 -88.79 -18.67
N THR A 222 36.13 -88.34 -17.74
CA THR A 222 37.56 -88.74 -17.72
C THR A 222 37.98 -89.28 -16.35
N GLN A 223 37.68 -90.56 -16.07
CA GLN A 223 38.01 -91.21 -14.79
C GLN A 223 39.48 -91.65 -14.68
N LYS A 224 40.21 -91.79 -15.80
CA LYS A 224 41.67 -92.04 -15.85
C LYS A 224 42.27 -91.30 -17.06
N GLY A 225 43.19 -90.35 -16.85
CA GLY A 225 43.98 -89.73 -17.94
C GLY A 225 44.31 -88.23 -17.77
N ASN A 226 43.35 -87.33 -17.96
CA ASN A 226 43.63 -85.92 -18.29
C ASN A 226 43.69 -84.95 -17.08
N SER A 227 44.45 -85.30 -16.03
CA SER A 227 44.58 -84.50 -14.80
C SER A 227 44.90 -83.02 -15.05
N LYS A 228 45.91 -82.70 -15.88
CA LYS A 228 46.37 -81.32 -16.14
C LYS A 228 45.28 -80.39 -16.71
N LYS A 229 44.35 -80.90 -17.51
CA LYS A 229 43.27 -80.09 -18.11
C LYS A 229 42.17 -79.78 -17.09
N ILE A 230 41.88 -80.72 -16.20
CA ILE A 230 40.90 -80.55 -15.12
C ILE A 230 41.42 -79.50 -14.14
N VAL A 231 42.67 -79.63 -13.68
CA VAL A 231 43.33 -78.66 -12.77
C VAL A 231 43.32 -77.24 -13.34
N LYS A 232 43.59 -77.05 -14.64
CA LYS A 232 43.52 -75.72 -15.26
C LYS A 232 42.09 -75.14 -15.24
N MET A 233 41.07 -75.95 -15.53
CA MET A 233 39.67 -75.48 -15.50
C MET A 233 39.17 -75.25 -14.06
N GLU A 234 39.72 -75.96 -13.08
CA GLU A 234 39.46 -75.71 -11.65
C GLU A 234 40.09 -74.39 -11.17
N GLN A 235 41.32 -74.09 -11.61
CA GLN A 235 41.95 -72.79 -11.33
C GLN A 235 41.15 -71.64 -11.94
N GLU A 236 40.77 -71.74 -13.24
CA GLU A 236 39.93 -70.73 -13.90
C GLU A 236 38.58 -70.51 -13.17
N LEU A 237 38.02 -71.56 -12.54
CA LEU A 237 36.82 -71.45 -11.72
C LEU A 237 37.07 -70.74 -10.39
N GLN A 238 38.17 -71.07 -9.72
CA GLN A 238 38.55 -70.46 -8.46
C GLN A 238 38.84 -68.97 -8.62
N ASP A 239 39.52 -68.58 -9.72
CA ASP A 239 39.80 -67.19 -10.06
C ASP A 239 38.50 -66.41 -10.34
N LEU A 240 37.57 -66.98 -11.12
CA LEU A 240 36.24 -66.39 -11.37
C LEU A 240 35.39 -66.27 -10.09
N GLN A 241 35.47 -67.25 -9.20
CA GLN A 241 34.76 -67.23 -7.92
C GLN A 241 35.32 -66.15 -6.98
N SER A 242 36.64 -65.97 -6.94
CA SER A 242 37.30 -64.88 -6.22
C SER A 242 36.93 -63.51 -6.79
N GLN A 243 36.91 -63.36 -8.12
CA GLN A 243 36.50 -62.10 -8.76
C GLN A 243 35.03 -61.74 -8.47
N LEU A 244 34.11 -62.70 -8.59
CA LEU A 244 32.70 -62.48 -8.29
C LEU A 244 32.48 -62.08 -6.82
N CYS A 245 33.20 -62.73 -5.89
CA CYS A 245 33.15 -62.41 -4.47
C CYS A 245 33.65 -60.97 -4.19
N ALA A 246 34.77 -60.58 -4.79
CA ALA A 246 35.33 -59.24 -4.64
C ALA A 246 34.41 -58.15 -5.22
N GLU A 247 33.84 -58.36 -6.42
CA GLU A 247 32.90 -57.40 -7.01
C GLU A 247 31.59 -57.30 -6.21
N GLN A 248 31.07 -58.41 -5.69
CA GLN A 248 29.86 -58.41 -4.87
C GLN A 248 30.09 -57.71 -3.52
N ALA A 249 31.24 -57.95 -2.86
CA ALA A 249 31.59 -57.26 -1.62
C ALA A 249 31.80 -55.75 -1.83
N GLN A 250 32.46 -55.35 -2.93
CA GLN A 250 32.62 -53.94 -3.29
C GLN A 250 31.27 -53.25 -3.55
N GLN A 251 30.35 -53.94 -4.22
CA GLN A 251 29.04 -53.39 -4.52
C GLN A 251 28.16 -53.28 -3.27
N GLN A 252 28.24 -54.26 -2.36
CA GLN A 252 27.53 -54.24 -1.09
C GLN A 252 27.99 -53.07 -0.20
N ALA A 253 29.30 -52.88 -0.03
CA ALA A 253 29.85 -51.77 0.74
C ALA A 253 29.47 -50.38 0.18
N ARG A 254 29.30 -50.26 -1.14
CA ARG A 254 28.79 -49.03 -1.78
C ARG A 254 27.31 -48.76 -1.48
N VAL A 255 26.48 -49.80 -1.40
CA VAL A 255 25.06 -49.66 -1.03
C VAL A 255 24.94 -49.24 0.44
N GLU A 256 25.67 -49.90 1.34
CA GLU A 256 25.69 -49.57 2.77
C GLU A 256 26.18 -48.13 3.02
N GLN A 257 27.20 -47.67 2.28
CA GLN A 257 27.63 -46.27 2.32
C GLN A 257 26.52 -45.31 1.87
N LEU A 258 25.78 -45.66 0.81
CA LEU A 258 24.73 -44.82 0.24
C LEU A 258 23.51 -44.74 1.17
N GLU A 259 23.10 -45.87 1.76
CA GLU A 259 22.04 -45.95 2.78
C GLU A 259 22.38 -45.07 3.99
N LYS A 260 23.64 -45.12 4.47
CA LYS A 260 24.11 -44.25 5.53
C LYS A 260 24.01 -42.76 5.15
N THR A 261 24.43 -42.37 3.94
CA THR A 261 24.31 -40.96 3.51
C THR A 261 22.85 -40.51 3.38
N PHE A 262 21.94 -41.36 2.91
CA PHE A 262 20.52 -41.02 2.87
C PHE A 262 19.93 -40.83 4.28
N GLN A 263 20.32 -41.66 5.24
CA GLN A 263 19.85 -41.54 6.61
C GLN A 263 20.38 -40.28 7.32
N GLU A 264 21.63 -39.87 7.03
CA GLU A 264 22.21 -38.61 7.50
C GLU A 264 21.52 -37.39 6.85
N GLU A 265 21.23 -37.42 5.54
CA GLU A 265 20.49 -36.36 4.84
C GLU A 265 19.03 -36.26 5.32
N GLU A 266 18.34 -37.38 5.56
CA GLU A 266 16.96 -37.40 6.06
C GLU A 266 16.86 -36.77 7.45
N GLN A 267 17.78 -37.09 8.36
CA GLN A 267 17.84 -36.48 9.69
C GLN A 267 18.13 -34.97 9.61
N HIS A 268 19.00 -34.54 8.69
CA HIS A 268 19.29 -33.13 8.46
C HIS A 268 18.09 -32.36 7.88
N LEU A 269 17.32 -32.94 6.95
CA LEU A 269 16.08 -32.35 6.45
C LEU A 269 15.02 -32.24 7.56
N GLN A 270 14.81 -33.30 8.36
CA GLN A 270 13.86 -33.26 9.48
C GLN A 270 14.26 -32.27 10.58
N GLY A 271 15.54 -31.94 10.73
CA GLY A 271 16.01 -30.84 11.58
C GLY A 271 15.65 -29.48 10.98
N LEU A 272 15.97 -29.26 9.70
CA LEU A 272 15.68 -28.00 8.99
C LEU A 272 14.18 -27.68 8.89
N GLU A 273 13.30 -28.67 8.72
CA GLU A 273 11.84 -28.44 8.75
C GLU A 273 11.31 -28.05 10.13
N LYS A 274 12.03 -28.40 11.21
CA LYS A 274 11.64 -28.11 12.60
C LYS A 274 12.28 -26.83 13.16
N GLU A 275 13.29 -26.27 12.49
CA GLU A 275 14.08 -25.17 13.07
C GLU A 275 13.74 -23.80 12.45
N GLN A 276 13.25 -22.92 13.33
CA GLN A 276 13.23 -21.46 13.24
C GLN A 276 12.29 -20.81 12.21
N GLY A 277 12.34 -21.20 10.93
CA GLY A 277 11.74 -20.41 9.84
C GLY A 277 10.21 -20.31 9.89
N GLU A 278 9.51 -21.43 10.05
CA GLU A 278 8.05 -21.46 10.06
C GLU A 278 7.47 -20.90 11.37
N GLU A 279 8.17 -21.12 12.49
CA GLU A 279 7.72 -20.72 13.82
C GLU A 279 7.87 -19.21 14.04
N ASP A 280 8.98 -18.61 13.60
CA ASP A 280 9.15 -17.15 13.54
C ASP A 280 8.07 -16.49 12.66
N LEU A 281 7.74 -17.07 11.49
CA LEU A 281 6.67 -16.55 10.62
C LEU A 281 5.29 -16.64 11.28
N LYS A 282 4.97 -17.78 11.92
CA LYS A 282 3.73 -17.96 12.69
C LYS A 282 3.62 -16.94 13.82
N GLN A 283 4.72 -16.68 14.53
CA GLN A 283 4.75 -15.71 15.63
C GLN A 283 4.62 -14.25 15.13
N GLN A 284 5.29 -13.88 14.04
CA GLN A 284 5.11 -12.57 13.40
C GLN A 284 3.68 -12.34 12.93
N LEU A 285 3.04 -13.35 12.32
CA LEU A 285 1.63 -13.27 11.91
C LEU A 285 0.70 -13.11 13.12
N ALA A 286 0.91 -13.88 14.19
CA ALA A 286 0.13 -13.77 15.42
C ALA A 286 0.26 -12.37 16.06
N GLN A 287 1.47 -11.82 16.14
CA GLN A 287 1.71 -10.48 16.64
C GLN A 287 1.02 -9.40 15.78
N ALA A 288 1.17 -9.45 14.45
CA ALA A 288 0.54 -8.49 13.55
C ALA A 288 -1.00 -8.51 13.65
N LEU A 289 -1.61 -9.69 13.82
CA LEU A 289 -3.05 -9.83 14.04
C LEU A 289 -3.49 -9.25 15.41
N GLN A 290 -2.67 -9.42 16.45
CA GLN A 290 -2.93 -8.84 17.78
C GLN A 290 -2.83 -7.31 17.77
N GLU A 291 -1.80 -6.76 17.14
CA GLU A 291 -1.62 -5.31 16.97
C GLU A 291 -2.77 -4.69 16.16
N HIS A 292 -3.18 -5.33 15.05
CA HIS A 292 -4.33 -4.89 14.27
C HIS A 292 -5.63 -4.91 15.08
N ARG A 293 -5.86 -5.93 15.93
CA ARG A 293 -7.01 -5.97 16.84
C ARG A 293 -6.99 -4.78 17.81
N ALA A 294 -5.86 -4.51 18.47
CA ALA A 294 -5.73 -3.40 19.41
C ALA A 294 -5.97 -2.03 18.74
N LEU A 295 -5.44 -1.81 17.54
CA LEU A 295 -5.69 -0.60 16.75
C LEU A 295 -7.17 -0.41 16.39
N MET A 296 -7.85 -1.50 16.02
CA MET A 296 -9.29 -1.48 15.72
C MET A 296 -10.15 -1.24 16.97
N GLU A 297 -9.73 -1.70 18.14
CA GLU A 297 -10.41 -1.41 19.41
C GLU A 297 -10.26 0.07 19.79
N GLU A 298 -9.07 0.65 19.66
CA GLU A 298 -8.83 2.08 19.92
C GLU A 298 -9.61 2.98 18.95
N LEU A 299 -9.63 2.63 17.66
CA LEU A 299 -10.44 3.33 16.65
C LEU A 299 -11.94 3.26 16.98
N ASN A 300 -12.42 2.11 17.47
CA ASN A 300 -13.82 1.95 17.90
C ASN A 300 -14.14 2.74 19.18
N ARG A 301 -13.20 2.90 20.13
CA ARG A 301 -13.38 3.80 21.28
C ARG A 301 -13.47 5.26 20.81
N SER A 302 -12.49 5.71 20.03
CA SER A 302 -12.46 7.06 19.47
C SER A 302 -13.73 7.40 18.67
N LYS A 303 -14.25 6.45 17.88
CA LYS A 303 -15.53 6.59 17.17
C LYS A 303 -16.71 6.82 18.15
N LYS A 304 -16.82 6.03 19.22
CA LYS A 304 -17.88 6.19 20.24
C LYS A 304 -17.78 7.54 20.95
N ASP A 305 -16.57 8.01 21.24
CA ASP A 305 -16.36 9.34 21.84
C ASP A 305 -16.84 10.46 20.91
N PHE A 306 -16.52 10.39 19.62
CA PHE A 306 -17.03 11.34 18.62
C PHE A 306 -18.56 11.28 18.49
N GLU A 307 -19.16 10.09 18.45
CA GLU A 307 -20.63 9.92 18.42
C GLU A 307 -21.29 10.53 19.67
N ALA A 308 -20.72 10.33 20.86
CA ALA A 308 -21.20 10.93 22.10
C ALA A 308 -21.09 12.47 22.09
N ILE A 309 -19.98 13.02 21.60
CA ILE A 309 -19.80 14.48 21.42
C ILE A 309 -20.86 15.04 20.46
N ILE A 310 -21.08 14.39 19.31
CA ILE A 310 -22.09 14.80 18.32
C ILE A 310 -23.49 14.75 18.95
N GLN A 311 -23.84 13.69 19.67
CA GLN A 311 -25.14 13.57 20.35
C GLN A 311 -25.32 14.65 21.42
N ALA A 312 -24.29 14.92 22.23
CA ALA A 312 -24.31 15.96 23.27
C ALA A 312 -24.47 17.38 22.69
N LYS A 313 -23.89 17.64 21.51
CA LYS A 313 -24.00 18.90 20.76
C LYS A 313 -25.34 19.04 20.04
N ASN A 314 -25.85 17.98 19.42
CA ASN A 314 -27.21 17.98 18.83
C ASN A 314 -28.28 18.27 19.91
N LYS A 315 -28.14 17.70 21.11
CA LYS A 315 -28.99 18.00 22.28
C LYS A 315 -28.84 19.42 22.81
N GLU A 316 -27.67 20.04 22.64
CA GLU A 316 -27.41 21.46 22.98
C GLU A 316 -28.12 22.41 22.02
N LEU A 317 -28.00 22.14 20.72
CA LEU A 317 -28.61 22.92 19.66
C LEU A 317 -30.13 22.95 19.87
N GLU A 318 -30.77 21.79 20.02
CA GLU A 318 -32.23 21.65 20.17
C GLU A 318 -32.85 22.50 21.29
N GLN A 319 -32.10 22.78 22.35
CA GLN A 319 -32.59 23.58 23.49
C GLN A 319 -32.40 25.09 23.33
N THR A 320 -31.53 25.51 22.40
CA THR A 320 -31.18 26.92 22.16
C THR A 320 -31.82 27.51 20.91
N LYS A 321 -32.35 26.67 20.01
CA LYS A 321 -33.11 27.03 18.80
C LYS A 321 -34.20 28.08 19.02
N ALA A 322 -34.27 29.07 18.14
CA ALA A 322 -35.35 30.04 18.00
C ALA A 322 -36.51 29.45 17.18
N VAL A 323 -37.71 29.51 17.74
CA VAL A 323 -38.95 29.02 17.13
C VAL A 323 -39.91 30.18 16.94
N THR A 324 -40.31 30.40 15.70
CA THR A 324 -41.32 31.39 15.29
C THR A 324 -42.69 30.70 15.21
N LEU A 325 -43.71 31.33 15.79
CA LEU A 325 -45.09 30.85 15.77
C LEU A 325 -45.84 31.33 14.52
N ASN A 326 -47.00 30.74 14.24
CA ASN A 326 -47.96 31.21 13.22
C ASN A 326 -48.38 32.69 13.39
N CYS A 327 -48.16 33.30 14.56
CA CYS A 327 -48.39 34.72 14.81
C CYS A 327 -47.12 35.60 14.70
N ALA A 328 -46.07 35.11 14.03
CA ALA A 328 -44.76 35.74 13.81
C ALA A 328 -43.91 36.05 15.06
N HIS A 329 -44.44 35.89 16.28
CA HIS A 329 -43.66 35.98 17.50
C HIS A 329 -42.67 34.83 17.63
N SER A 330 -41.45 35.14 18.06
CA SER A 330 -40.34 34.18 18.15
C SER A 330 -39.87 34.01 19.60
N PHE A 331 -39.62 32.76 19.99
CA PHE A 331 -39.26 32.36 21.36
C PHE A 331 -38.17 31.28 21.33
N CYS A 332 -37.51 31.02 22.46
CA CYS A 332 -36.64 29.85 22.55
C CYS A 332 -37.48 28.56 22.54
N SER A 333 -37.03 27.51 21.85
CA SER A 333 -37.73 26.22 21.69
C SER A 333 -38.19 25.65 23.04
N TYR A 334 -37.29 25.61 24.02
CA TYR A 334 -37.60 25.19 25.38
C TYR A 334 -38.69 26.08 26.03
N CYS A 335 -38.54 27.40 25.93
CA CYS A 335 -39.42 28.40 26.55
C CYS A 335 -40.88 28.24 26.10
N ILE A 336 -41.10 28.12 24.79
CA ILE A 336 -42.45 27.99 24.23
C ILE A 336 -43.04 26.58 24.42
N ASN A 337 -42.20 25.55 24.53
CA ASN A 337 -42.65 24.21 24.85
C ASN A 337 -43.08 24.09 26.33
N GLU A 338 -42.35 24.68 27.28
CA GLU A 338 -42.76 24.74 28.69
C GLU A 338 -44.04 25.57 28.89
N TRP A 339 -44.19 26.70 28.19
CA TRP A 339 -45.42 27.49 28.20
C TRP A 339 -46.61 26.69 27.69
N MET A 340 -46.43 25.95 26.59
CA MET A 340 -47.50 25.15 25.99
C MET A 340 -47.96 23.93 26.80
N LYS A 341 -47.21 23.50 27.83
CA LYS A 341 -47.74 22.55 28.82
C LYS A 341 -48.87 23.15 29.67
N ARG A 342 -49.00 24.48 29.70
CA ARG A 342 -50.01 25.22 30.48
C ARG A 342 -51.07 25.86 29.59
N LYS A 343 -50.66 26.51 28.49
CA LYS A 343 -51.55 27.27 27.59
C LYS A 343 -51.07 27.17 26.13
N VAL A 344 -51.95 26.80 25.21
CA VAL A 344 -51.67 26.69 23.76
C VAL A 344 -51.89 28.04 23.04
N GLU A 345 -51.57 29.13 23.75
CA GLU A 345 -51.73 30.52 23.35
C GLU A 345 -50.36 31.18 23.22
N CYS A 346 -50.17 32.10 22.27
CA CYS A 346 -48.94 32.90 22.19
C CYS A 346 -48.75 33.77 23.46
N PRO A 347 -47.59 33.70 24.16
CA PRO A 347 -47.34 34.52 25.35
C PRO A 347 -47.50 36.04 25.17
N ILE A 348 -47.24 36.54 23.95
CA ILE A 348 -47.26 37.98 23.64
C ILE A 348 -48.66 38.43 23.19
N CYS A 349 -49.23 37.76 22.17
CA CYS A 349 -50.46 38.23 21.51
C CYS A 349 -51.68 37.32 21.72
N ARG A 350 -51.58 36.29 22.57
CA ARG A 350 -52.63 35.32 22.96
C ARG A 350 -53.33 34.54 21.82
N LYS A 351 -52.96 34.76 20.56
CA LYS A 351 -53.41 33.96 19.40
C LYS A 351 -53.03 32.48 19.58
N ASP A 352 -53.93 31.58 19.21
CA ASP A 352 -53.73 30.14 19.26
C ASP A 352 -52.49 29.70 18.46
N ILE A 353 -51.76 28.74 19.02
CA ILE A 353 -50.55 28.19 18.42
C ILE A 353 -50.93 27.04 17.49
N LYS A 354 -51.00 27.34 16.19
CA LYS A 354 -51.30 26.41 15.11
C LYS A 354 -50.06 25.80 14.46
N SER A 355 -48.94 26.53 14.44
CA SER A 355 -47.67 26.02 13.92
C SER A 355 -46.46 26.61 14.64
N LYS A 356 -45.34 25.90 14.54
CA LYS A 356 -44.03 26.23 15.08
C LYS A 356 -42.99 25.97 13.98
N THR A 357 -42.25 27.01 13.58
CA THR A 357 -41.21 26.89 12.56
C THR A 357 -39.87 27.28 13.16
N HIS A 358 -38.84 26.46 12.92
CA HIS A 358 -37.48 26.76 13.35
C HIS A 358 -36.86 27.85 12.47
N SER A 359 -36.26 28.88 13.08
CA SER A 359 -35.65 30.00 12.34
C SER A 359 -34.13 29.97 12.41
N LEU A 360 -33.52 29.33 11.40
CA LEU A 360 -32.06 29.31 11.20
C LEU A 360 -31.45 30.72 11.09
N VAL A 361 -32.20 31.69 10.57
CA VAL A 361 -31.75 33.08 10.45
C VAL A 361 -31.62 33.73 11.84
N LEU A 362 -32.59 33.52 12.72
CA LEU A 362 -32.52 34.01 14.10
C LEU A 362 -31.42 33.31 14.89
N ASP A 363 -31.27 31.98 14.78
CA ASP A 363 -30.17 31.24 15.42
C ASP A 363 -28.79 31.79 15.01
N ASN A 364 -28.57 31.97 13.70
CA ASN A 364 -27.30 32.49 13.18
C ASN A 364 -27.05 33.94 13.61
N CYS A 365 -28.10 34.77 13.66
CA CYS A 365 -28.03 36.15 14.14
C CYS A 365 -27.66 36.21 15.63
N ILE A 366 -28.38 35.47 16.48
CA ILE A 366 -28.15 35.37 17.93
C ILE A 366 -26.74 34.83 18.22
N ASN A 367 -26.26 33.85 17.45
CA ASN A 367 -24.90 33.32 17.60
C ASN A 367 -23.86 34.39 17.26
N LYS A 368 -23.94 35.04 16.09
CA LYS A 368 -23.04 36.14 15.71
C LYS A 368 -23.07 37.31 16.70
N MET A 369 -24.23 37.64 17.26
CA MET A 369 -24.35 38.66 18.30
C MET A 369 -23.61 38.23 19.57
N VAL A 370 -23.91 37.05 20.11
CA VAL A 370 -23.27 36.53 21.33
C VAL A 370 -21.78 36.29 21.16
N ASP A 371 -21.30 35.92 19.97
CA ASP A 371 -19.87 35.76 19.67
C ASP A 371 -19.07 37.06 19.82
N ASN A 372 -19.73 38.23 19.70
CA ASN A 372 -19.12 39.54 19.92
C ASN A 372 -19.34 40.10 21.36
N LEU A 373 -20.05 39.38 22.23
CA LEU A 373 -20.22 39.75 23.64
C LEU A 373 -19.06 39.23 24.52
N SER A 374 -19.01 39.72 25.76
CA SER A 374 -17.99 39.33 26.75
C SER A 374 -18.01 37.83 27.06
N SER A 375 -16.87 37.29 27.48
CA SER A 375 -16.70 35.89 27.88
C SER A 375 -17.68 35.48 28.98
N GLU A 376 -18.03 36.41 29.86
CA GLU A 376 -19.01 36.20 30.93
C GLU A 376 -20.43 35.92 30.40
N VAL A 377 -20.89 36.66 29.38
CA VAL A 377 -22.22 36.44 28.76
C VAL A 377 -22.25 35.11 27.99
N LYS A 378 -21.12 34.74 27.36
CA LYS A 378 -20.94 33.43 26.72
C LYS A 378 -21.04 32.29 27.74
N GLU A 379 -20.34 32.38 28.87
CA GLU A 379 -20.39 31.35 29.91
C GLU A 379 -21.78 31.27 30.57
N ARG A 380 -22.44 32.41 30.85
CA ARG A 380 -23.84 32.43 31.33
C ARG A 380 -24.79 31.71 30.35
N ARG A 381 -24.61 31.87 29.04
CA ARG A 381 -25.40 31.13 28.01
C ARG A 381 -25.12 29.62 28.03
N ILE A 382 -23.86 29.22 28.25
CA ILE A 382 -23.46 27.81 28.39
C ILE A 382 -24.10 27.19 29.65
N VAL A 383 -24.02 27.87 30.80
CA VAL A 383 -24.62 27.43 32.08
C VAL A 383 -26.14 27.25 31.95
N LEU A 384 -26.86 28.27 31.46
CA LEU A 384 -28.32 28.18 31.24
C LEU A 384 -28.71 27.04 30.29
N THR A 385 -27.86 26.71 29.32
CA THR A 385 -28.08 25.58 28.42
C THR A 385 -27.83 24.25 29.13
N ARG A 386 -26.80 24.14 29.97
CA ARG A 386 -26.54 22.94 30.81
C ARG A 386 -27.69 22.69 31.81
N GLU A 387 -28.20 23.72 32.47
CA GLU A 387 -29.34 23.60 33.41
C GLU A 387 -30.61 23.09 32.71
N ARG A 388 -30.89 23.58 31.50
CA ARG A 388 -32.01 23.09 30.67
C ARG A 388 -31.80 21.65 30.18
N LYS A 389 -30.55 21.14 30.09
CA LYS A 389 -30.28 19.71 29.86
C LYS A 389 -30.62 18.87 31.11
N ALA A 390 -30.28 19.35 32.31
CA ALA A 390 -30.53 18.64 33.56
C ALA A 390 -32.03 18.47 33.85
N LYS A 391 -32.82 19.55 33.74
CA LYS A 391 -34.28 19.56 33.96
C LYS A 391 -35.13 18.76 32.94
N ARG A 392 -34.50 18.03 32.01
CA ARG A 392 -35.14 17.12 31.04
C ARG A 392 -34.62 15.68 31.16
N LEU A 393 -33.68 15.44 32.08
CA LEU A 393 -33.15 14.11 32.41
C LEU A 393 -33.60 13.64 33.80
N SER A 394 -34.01 14.59 34.66
CA SER A 394 -34.96 14.33 35.74
C SER A 394 -36.39 14.40 35.24
#